data_AF-A0A2V7IA55-F1
#
_entry.id   AF-A0A2V7IA55-F1
#
_cell.length_a   1.000
_cell.length_b   1.000
_cell.length_c   1.000
_cell.angle_alpha   90.00
_cell.angle_beta   90.00
_cell.angle_gamma   90.00
#
_symmetry.space_group_name_H-M   'P 1'
#
loop_
_entity.id
_entity.type
_entity.pdbx_description
1 polymer ?
#
loop_
_entity_poly.entity_id
_entity_poly.type
_entity_poly.pdbx_seq_one_letter_code
_entity_poly.pdbx_strand_id
1 'polypeptide(L)'
;MLVGCRAGTTLASLARGAGLPLVPLDFGRLAPLARTLDAVMARERVDLVNSHDTRDRRALTWLRWRRRLGRPFVVTRHTMPLTSPAELLAVGLSADRTIAVSHAVARALRRRLHPAGRLRIVTNGIDVARVDAPPSEDDMAAARAALGELAGRPVVLVLARRKDQHVLLRGLAALERPVVVACVGIEGDPELRGIERTLPARHRVVYVPFTDRPLAFCR
;
A
#
# COMPACT_ATOMS: atom_id res chain seq x y z
N MET A 1 18.66 -0.53 -10.11
CA MET A 1 17.85 -0.37 -8.88
C MET A 1 17.73 -1.73 -8.21
N LEU A 2 18.02 -1.82 -6.91
CA LEU A 2 17.97 -3.08 -6.13
C LEU A 2 16.77 -3.03 -5.18
N VAL A 3 15.98 -4.10 -5.10
CA VAL A 3 14.80 -4.16 -4.23
C VAL A 3 15.04 -5.12 -3.06
N GLY A 4 15.02 -4.60 -1.84
CA GLY A 4 15.10 -5.39 -0.61
C GLY A 4 13.71 -5.66 -0.04
N CYS A 5 13.24 -6.91 -0.08
CA CYS A 5 11.93 -7.27 0.46
C CYS A 5 11.89 -8.70 0.98
N ARG A 6 10.83 -9.08 1.70
CA ARG A 6 10.63 -10.47 2.12
C ARG A 6 10.39 -11.34 0.89
N ALA A 7 11.02 -12.51 0.85
CA ALA A 7 10.75 -13.52 -0.16
C ALA A 7 9.27 -13.94 -0.17
N GLY A 8 8.76 -14.36 -1.33
CA GLY A 8 7.39 -14.83 -1.49
C GLY A 8 6.29 -13.76 -1.40
N THR A 9 6.64 -12.48 -1.23
CA THR A 9 5.65 -11.39 -1.24
C THR A 9 5.25 -11.00 -2.66
N THR A 10 4.07 -10.37 -2.81
CA THR A 10 3.64 -9.77 -4.10
C THR A 10 4.69 -8.78 -4.64
N LEU A 11 5.33 -8.00 -3.76
CA LEU A 11 6.41 -7.09 -4.14
C LEU A 11 7.59 -7.84 -4.77
N ALA A 12 7.99 -8.99 -4.20
CA ALA A 12 9.03 -9.82 -4.80
C ALA A 12 8.61 -10.35 -6.18
N SER A 13 7.34 -10.76 -6.35
CA SER A 13 6.84 -11.19 -7.66
C SER A 13 6.90 -10.07 -8.69
N LEU A 14 6.39 -8.88 -8.33
CA LEU A 14 6.39 -7.69 -9.20
C LEU A 14 7.80 -7.25 -9.58
N ALA A 15 8.74 -7.24 -8.63
CA ALA A 15 10.12 -6.90 -8.90
C ALA A 15 10.77 -7.86 -9.91
N ARG A 16 10.56 -9.17 -9.77
CA ARG A 16 11.05 -10.16 -10.76
C ARG A 16 10.42 -9.96 -12.12
N GLY A 17 9.10 -9.76 -12.17
CA GLY A 17 8.37 -9.50 -13.42
C GLY A 17 8.87 -8.26 -14.15
N ALA A 18 9.32 -7.25 -13.41
CA ALA A 18 9.94 -6.04 -13.94
C ALA A 18 11.45 -6.16 -14.22
N GLY A 19 12.05 -7.34 -14.06
CA GLY A 19 13.49 -7.57 -14.26
C GLY A 19 14.38 -6.87 -13.21
N LEU A 20 13.84 -6.51 -12.05
CA LEU A 20 14.59 -5.84 -10.99
C LEU A 20 15.33 -6.84 -10.09
N PRO A 21 16.64 -6.65 -9.84
CA PRO A 21 17.39 -7.43 -8.86
C PRO A 21 16.75 -7.40 -7.47
N LEU A 22 16.69 -8.57 -6.84
CA LEU A 22 16.06 -8.76 -5.53
C LEU A 22 17.06 -9.21 -4.47
N VAL A 23 16.93 -8.63 -3.28
CA VAL A 23 17.60 -9.10 -2.08
C VAL A 23 16.55 -9.55 -1.06
N PRO A 24 16.50 -10.85 -0.71
CA PRO A 24 15.61 -11.31 0.34
C PRO A 24 16.09 -10.72 1.68
N LEU A 25 15.20 -9.99 2.36
CA LEU A 25 15.46 -9.43 3.68
C LEU A 25 14.48 -10.01 4.69
N ASP A 26 15.02 -10.43 5.83
CA ASP A 26 14.20 -10.78 6.99
C ASP A 26 13.96 -9.54 7.86
N PHE A 27 12.71 -9.11 7.89
CA PHE A 27 12.29 -7.99 8.71
C PHE A 27 11.95 -8.44 10.14
N GLY A 28 12.03 -9.71 10.51
CA GLY A 28 11.64 -10.26 11.81
C GLY A 28 12.38 -9.63 13.00
N ARG A 29 13.68 -9.37 12.84
CA ARG A 29 14.56 -8.89 13.91
C ARG A 29 15.44 -7.73 13.45
N LEU A 30 15.55 -6.70 14.28
CA LEU A 30 16.24 -5.45 13.94
C LEU A 30 17.74 -5.62 13.69
N ALA A 31 18.47 -6.26 14.62
CA ALA A 31 19.93 -6.36 14.52
C ALA A 31 20.39 -7.25 13.33
N PRO A 32 19.79 -8.44 13.08
CA PRO A 32 20.05 -9.20 11.87
C PRO A 32 19.75 -8.39 10.60
N LEU A 33 18.59 -7.73 10.53
CA LEU A 33 18.24 -6.87 9.39
C LEU A 33 19.29 -5.79 9.14
N ALA A 34 19.72 -5.08 10.19
CA ALA A 34 20.73 -4.04 10.07
C ALA A 34 22.08 -4.58 9.56
N ARG A 35 22.53 -5.75 10.05
CA ARG A 35 23.76 -6.39 9.55
C ARG A 35 23.64 -6.80 8.08
N THR A 36 22.51 -7.40 7.70
CA THR A 36 22.25 -7.81 6.32
C THR A 36 22.18 -6.60 5.40
N LEU A 37 21.49 -5.53 5.80
CA LEU A 37 21.44 -4.28 5.05
C LEU A 37 22.84 -3.71 4.85
N ASP A 38 23.66 -3.63 5.91
CA ASP A 38 25.02 -3.11 5.80
C ASP A 38 25.90 -3.93 4.85
N ALA A 39 25.85 -5.27 4.97
CA ALA A 39 26.59 -6.18 4.11
C ALA A 39 26.15 -6.09 2.63
N VAL A 40 24.84 -6.07 2.37
CA VAL A 40 24.29 -5.93 1.01
C VAL A 40 24.69 -4.57 0.43
N MET A 41 24.53 -3.51 1.21
CA MET A 41 24.88 -2.17 0.78
C MET A 41 26.39 -2.05 0.43
N ALA A 42 27.28 -2.71 1.17
CA ALA A 42 28.70 -2.78 0.84
C ALA A 42 28.98 -3.62 -0.41
N ARG A 43 28.43 -4.84 -0.49
CA ARG A 43 28.65 -5.79 -1.59
C ARG A 43 28.15 -5.25 -2.92
N GLU A 44 26.94 -4.71 -2.94
CA GLU A 44 26.27 -4.21 -4.14
C GLU A 44 26.64 -2.74 -4.46
N ARG A 45 27.56 -2.14 -3.68
CA ARG A 45 28.01 -0.75 -3.84
C ARG A 45 26.85 0.25 -3.94
N VAL A 46 25.86 0.13 -3.06
CA VAL A 46 24.65 0.96 -3.09
C VAL A 46 24.98 2.43 -2.80
N ASP A 47 24.71 3.34 -3.73
CA ASP A 47 25.00 4.77 -3.52
C ASP A 47 23.94 5.48 -2.66
N LEU A 48 22.70 5.00 -2.68
CA LEU A 48 21.57 5.59 -1.96
C LEU A 48 20.61 4.51 -1.47
N VAL A 49 20.13 4.65 -0.24
CA VAL A 49 19.10 3.77 0.33
C VAL A 49 17.80 4.53 0.57
N ASN A 50 16.68 3.97 0.09
CA ASN A 50 15.34 4.47 0.34
C ASN A 50 14.55 3.44 1.17
N SER A 51 14.13 3.81 2.38
CA SER A 51 13.30 2.96 3.24
C SER A 51 11.82 3.25 3.06
N HIS A 52 10.99 2.21 3.03
CA HIS A 52 9.56 2.31 2.80
C HIS A 52 8.71 1.78 3.97
N ASP A 53 9.28 0.93 4.83
CA ASP A 53 8.58 0.35 5.98
C ASP A 53 9.10 0.97 7.30
N THR A 54 8.66 0.44 8.43
CA THR A 54 9.07 0.81 9.77
C THR A 54 10.34 0.08 10.19
N ARG A 55 10.51 -1.18 9.79
CA ARG A 55 11.63 -2.00 10.28
C ARG A 55 12.95 -1.72 9.55
N ASP A 56 12.95 -1.54 8.24
CA ASP A 56 14.09 -1.02 7.47
C ASP A 56 14.51 0.38 7.96
N ARG A 57 13.54 1.27 8.17
CA ARG A 57 13.79 2.63 8.65
C ARG A 57 14.44 2.65 10.03
N ARG A 58 13.97 1.79 10.95
CA ARG A 58 14.62 1.59 12.27
C ARG A 58 16.03 1.02 12.12
N ALA A 59 16.23 0.04 11.25
CA ALA A 59 17.55 -0.57 11.02
C ALA A 59 18.55 0.45 10.46
N LEU A 60 18.15 1.25 9.49
CA LEU A 60 18.98 2.29 8.87
C LEU A 60 19.24 3.46 9.84
N THR A 61 18.24 3.86 10.63
CA THR A 61 18.43 4.84 11.72
C THR A 61 19.46 4.33 12.72
N TRP A 62 19.37 3.06 13.13
CA TRP A 62 20.35 2.44 14.01
C TRP A 62 21.75 2.40 13.40
N LEU A 63 21.89 2.03 12.13
CA LEU A 63 23.18 2.05 11.42
C LEU A 63 23.76 3.48 11.34
N ARG A 64 22.92 4.50 11.10
CA ARG A 64 23.34 5.92 11.11
C ARG A 64 23.89 6.32 12.47
N TRP A 65 23.20 5.99 13.55
CA TRP A 65 23.65 6.30 14.91
C TRP A 65 24.93 5.55 15.31
N ARG A 66 25.13 4.35 14.77
CA ARG A 66 26.37 3.59 14.93
C ARG A 66 27.49 4.05 13.98
N ARG A 67 27.30 5.13 13.23
CA ARG A 67 28.24 5.65 12.22
C ARG A 67 28.62 4.63 11.13
N ARG A 68 27.75 3.63 10.91
CA ARG A 68 27.94 2.58 9.88
C ARG A 68 27.21 2.89 8.59
N LEU A 69 26.18 3.74 8.64
CA LEU A 69 25.55 4.25 7.42
C LEU A 69 26.35 5.45 6.91
N GLY A 70 27.26 5.21 5.96
CA GLY A 70 28.07 6.25 5.32
C GLY A 70 27.46 6.87 4.06
N ARG A 71 26.27 6.44 3.65
CA ARG A 71 25.63 6.80 2.38
C ARG A 71 24.34 7.60 2.57
N PRO A 72 23.86 8.35 1.56
CA PRO A 72 22.54 8.99 1.57
C PRO A 72 21.40 8.05 1.94
N PHE A 73 20.59 8.47 2.91
CA PHE A 73 19.45 7.76 3.46
C PHE A 73 18.17 8.58 3.28
N VAL A 74 17.26 8.07 2.45
CA VAL A 74 15.93 8.64 2.20
C VAL A 74 14.87 7.76 2.84
N VAL A 75 13.81 8.40 3.35
CA VAL A 75 12.63 7.71 3.88
C VAL A 75 11.42 8.11 3.07
N THR A 76 10.68 7.14 2.52
CA THR A 76 9.39 7.39 1.87
C THR A 76 8.23 7.02 2.80
N ARG A 77 7.34 7.97 3.07
CA ARG A 77 6.18 7.83 3.98
C ARG A 77 4.88 7.73 3.19
N HIS A 78 4.35 6.51 3.14
CA HIS A 78 3.09 6.17 2.45
C HIS A 78 1.84 6.29 3.33
N THR A 79 2.01 6.17 4.65
CA THR A 79 0.89 6.09 5.60
C THR A 79 0.95 7.18 6.64
N MET A 80 -0.20 7.44 7.26
CA MET A 80 -0.29 8.33 8.40
C MET A 80 0.67 7.89 9.51
N PRO A 81 1.40 8.81 10.13
CA PRO A 81 2.35 8.47 11.18
C PRO A 81 1.62 8.06 12.46
N LEU A 82 1.50 6.75 12.68
CA LEU A 82 0.99 6.17 13.93
C LEU A 82 2.09 5.87 14.96
N THR A 83 3.37 5.94 14.56
CA THR A 83 4.51 5.77 15.46
C THR A 83 4.63 6.92 16.46
N SER A 84 5.32 6.68 17.57
CA SER A 84 5.53 7.69 18.61
C SER A 84 6.23 8.94 18.05
N PRO A 85 5.95 10.14 18.60
CA PRO A 85 6.65 11.36 18.20
C PRO A 85 8.17 11.26 18.31
N ALA A 86 8.68 10.58 19.37
CA ALA A 86 10.10 10.35 19.55
C ALA A 86 10.73 9.52 18.41
N GLU A 87 10.05 8.45 17.96
CA GLU A 87 10.53 7.66 16.83
C GLU A 87 10.52 8.48 15.53
N LEU A 88 9.49 9.29 15.31
CA LEU A 88 9.39 10.15 14.12
C LEU A 88 10.54 11.17 14.08
N LEU A 89 10.82 11.81 15.21
CA LEU A 89 11.92 12.76 15.32
C LEU A 89 13.28 12.07 15.13
N ALA A 90 13.51 10.94 15.80
CA ALA A 90 14.72 10.13 15.64
C ALA A 90 15.00 9.79 14.17
N VAL A 91 13.99 9.32 13.46
CA VAL A 91 14.05 9.04 12.03
C VAL A 91 14.30 10.30 11.22
N GLY A 92 13.54 11.37 11.48
CA GLY A 92 13.64 12.62 10.73
C GLY A 92 14.99 13.30 10.86
N LEU A 93 15.64 13.18 12.02
CA LEU A 93 16.99 13.66 12.28
C LEU A 93 18.08 12.75 11.69
N SER A 94 17.77 11.50 11.37
CA SER A 94 18.74 10.53 10.84
C SER A 94 18.70 10.38 9.32
N ALA A 95 17.53 10.61 8.72
CA ALA A 95 17.36 10.63 7.28
C ALA A 95 17.84 11.96 6.69
N ASP A 96 18.50 11.89 5.53
CA ASP A 96 18.94 13.06 4.77
C ASP A 96 17.75 13.76 4.11
N ARG A 97 16.76 12.97 3.67
CA ARG A 97 15.47 13.43 3.15
C ARG A 97 14.33 12.51 3.57
N THR A 98 13.15 13.09 3.73
CA THR A 98 11.89 12.36 3.89
C THR A 98 10.95 12.77 2.76
N ILE A 99 10.48 11.78 2.01
CA ILE A 99 9.43 11.94 1.01
C ILE A 99 8.09 11.61 1.68
N ALA A 100 7.13 12.52 1.62
CA ALA A 100 5.73 12.24 1.92
C ALA A 100 4.94 12.11 0.62
N VAL A 101 4.13 11.06 0.49
CA VAL A 101 3.39 10.81 -0.76
C VAL A 101 2.15 11.68 -0.96
N SER A 102 1.84 12.54 0.01
CA SER A 102 0.72 13.46 -0.08
C SER A 102 0.90 14.66 0.86
N HIS A 103 0.16 15.74 0.59
CA HIS A 103 0.05 16.87 1.50
C HIS A 103 -0.48 16.47 2.88
N ALA A 104 -1.39 15.50 2.95
CA ALA A 104 -1.98 15.03 4.21
C ALA A 104 -0.92 14.35 5.09
N VAL A 105 -0.11 13.44 4.52
CA VAL A 105 0.99 12.79 5.26
C VAL A 105 2.04 13.82 5.68
N ALA A 106 2.40 14.75 4.79
CA ALA A 106 3.37 15.80 5.12
C ALA A 106 2.89 16.70 6.28
N ARG A 107 1.61 17.09 6.27
CA ARG A 107 0.98 17.87 7.34
C ARG A 107 0.99 17.11 8.66
N ALA A 108 0.64 15.83 8.64
CA ALA A 108 0.67 14.98 9.84
C ALA A 108 2.08 14.85 10.43
N LEU A 109 3.10 14.70 9.58
CA LEU A 109 4.50 14.65 10.02
C LEU A 109 4.94 15.98 10.65
N ARG A 110 4.63 17.12 10.02
CA ARG A 110 4.95 18.46 10.56
C ARG A 110 4.30 18.72 11.91
N ARG A 111 3.03 18.34 12.07
CA ARG A 111 2.32 18.44 13.36
C ARG A 111 2.99 17.62 14.48
N ARG A 112 3.75 16.59 14.11
CA ARG A 112 4.53 15.76 15.03
C ARG A 112 6.01 16.15 15.06
N LEU A 113 6.32 17.41 14.76
CA LEU A 113 7.64 18.03 14.84
C LEU A 113 8.70 17.38 13.92
N HIS A 114 8.28 16.74 12.83
CA HIS A 114 9.22 16.20 11.84
C HIS A 114 10.00 17.35 11.16
N PRO A 115 11.34 17.25 10.98
CA PRO A 115 12.15 18.33 10.43
C PRO A 115 11.69 18.80 9.04
N ALA A 116 11.06 19.98 8.99
CA ALA A 116 10.42 20.49 7.77
C ALA A 116 11.41 20.68 6.61
N GLY A 117 12.62 21.16 6.88
CA GLY A 117 13.66 21.36 5.87
C GLY A 117 14.05 20.08 5.12
N ARG A 118 13.86 18.91 5.73
CA ARG A 118 14.17 17.59 5.16
C ARG A 118 12.97 16.92 4.50
N LEU A 119 11.78 17.46 4.68
CA LEU A 119 10.54 16.92 4.15
C LEU A 119 10.28 17.45 2.73
N ARG A 120 9.99 16.55 1.79
CA ARG A 120 9.55 16.85 0.43
C ARG A 120 8.30 16.05 0.10
N ILE A 121 7.45 16.63 -0.73
CA ILE A 121 6.19 16.00 -1.13
C ILE A 121 6.38 15.52 -2.56
N VAL A 122 6.22 14.22 -2.77
CA VAL A 122 6.31 13.59 -4.09
C VAL A 122 5.16 12.61 -4.17
N THR A 123 4.14 12.92 -4.97
CA THR A 123 2.96 12.08 -5.11
C THR A 123 3.29 10.80 -5.88
N ASN A 124 2.55 9.72 -5.59
CA ASN A 124 2.71 8.48 -6.34
C ASN A 124 2.37 8.72 -7.82
N GLY A 125 3.25 8.29 -8.71
CA GLY A 125 2.97 8.23 -10.14
C GLY A 125 2.01 7.08 -10.44
N ILE A 126 1.17 7.29 -11.45
CA ILE A 126 0.31 6.26 -12.03
C ILE A 126 0.72 6.15 -13.50
N ASP A 127 0.92 4.92 -13.97
CA ASP A 127 1.04 4.65 -15.40
C ASP A 127 -0.33 4.84 -16.05
N VAL A 128 -0.52 6.03 -16.63
CA VAL A 128 -1.78 6.45 -17.24
C VAL A 128 -2.10 5.57 -18.45
N ALA A 129 -1.10 5.20 -19.24
CA ALA A 129 -1.30 4.35 -20.42
C ALA A 129 -1.90 2.99 -20.03
N ARG A 130 -1.42 2.41 -18.92
CA ARG A 130 -1.98 1.17 -18.37
C ARG A 130 -3.42 1.32 -17.84
N VAL A 131 -3.78 2.50 -17.32
CA VAL A 131 -5.14 2.76 -16.81
C VAL A 131 -6.12 3.01 -17.96
N ASP A 132 -5.66 3.72 -18.99
CA ASP A 132 -6.48 4.06 -20.14
C ASP A 132 -6.63 2.90 -21.13
N ALA A 133 -5.68 1.96 -21.14
CA ALA A 133 -5.77 0.75 -21.93
C ALA A 133 -7.09 0.01 -21.66
N PRO A 134 -7.85 -0.37 -22.71
CA PRO A 134 -9.04 -1.18 -22.53
C PRO A 134 -8.65 -2.54 -21.95
N PRO A 135 -9.38 -3.06 -20.95
CA PRO A 135 -9.21 -4.43 -20.49
C PRO A 135 -9.45 -5.42 -21.64
N SER A 136 -8.83 -6.60 -21.58
CA SER A 136 -9.11 -7.66 -22.56
C SER A 136 -10.54 -8.19 -22.40
N GLU A 137 -11.09 -8.81 -23.45
CA GLU A 137 -12.40 -9.46 -23.36
C GLU A 137 -12.43 -10.57 -22.28
N ASP A 138 -11.32 -11.30 -22.11
CA ASP A 138 -11.19 -12.31 -21.05
C ASP A 138 -11.27 -11.68 -19.64
N ASP A 139 -10.64 -10.52 -19.45
CA ASP A 139 -10.69 -9.80 -18.17
C ASP A 139 -12.08 -9.25 -17.90
N MET A 140 -12.75 -8.72 -18.94
CA MET A 140 -14.14 -8.28 -18.86
C MET A 140 -15.08 -9.45 -18.55
N ALA A 141 -14.88 -10.61 -19.17
CA ALA A 141 -15.66 -11.82 -18.91
C ALA A 141 -15.45 -12.31 -17.48
N ALA A 142 -14.21 -12.33 -16.98
CA ALA A 142 -13.90 -12.69 -15.60
C ALA A 142 -14.54 -11.72 -14.60
N ALA A 143 -14.48 -10.40 -14.86
CA ALA A 143 -15.13 -9.40 -14.02
C ALA A 143 -16.66 -9.56 -14.01
N ARG A 144 -17.30 -9.76 -15.17
CA ARG A 144 -18.74 -10.02 -15.27
C ARG A 144 -19.14 -11.30 -14.53
N ALA A 145 -18.36 -12.37 -14.68
CA ALA A 145 -18.59 -13.63 -13.97
C ALA A 145 -18.48 -13.44 -12.45
N ALA A 146 -17.48 -12.68 -11.97
CA ALA A 146 -17.30 -12.39 -10.56
C ALA A 146 -18.44 -11.53 -9.98
N LEU A 147 -18.95 -10.57 -10.75
CA LEU A 147 -20.10 -9.75 -10.36
C LEU A 147 -21.42 -10.54 -10.42
N GLY A 148 -21.54 -11.49 -11.33
CA GLY A 148 -22.78 -12.23 -11.60
C GLY A 148 -23.88 -11.30 -12.12
N GLU A 149 -25.14 -11.71 -11.96
CA GLU A 149 -26.28 -10.98 -12.53
C GLU A 149 -26.55 -9.63 -11.84
N LEU A 150 -26.50 -8.56 -12.62
CA LEU A 150 -26.73 -7.20 -12.14
C LEU A 150 -28.22 -6.79 -12.18
N ALA A 151 -29.03 -7.40 -13.04
CA ALA A 151 -30.45 -7.06 -13.25
C ALA A 151 -30.67 -5.55 -13.51
N GLY A 152 -29.79 -4.93 -14.31
CA GLY A 152 -29.84 -3.49 -14.61
C GLY A 152 -29.48 -2.55 -13.45
N ARG A 153 -29.09 -3.08 -12.28
CA ARG A 153 -28.70 -2.25 -11.13
C ARG A 153 -27.32 -1.60 -11.37
N PRO A 154 -27.13 -0.32 -11.00
CA PRO A 154 -25.82 0.29 -11.03
C PRO A 154 -24.88 -0.36 -10.02
N VAL A 155 -23.58 -0.37 -10.34
CA VAL A 155 -22.54 -0.93 -9.50
C VAL A 155 -21.80 0.20 -8.76
N VAL A 156 -21.73 0.08 -7.43
CA VAL A 156 -20.84 0.88 -6.59
C VAL A 156 -19.58 0.07 -6.36
N LEU A 157 -18.49 0.44 -7.04
CA LEU A 157 -17.22 -0.27 -6.96
C LEU A 157 -16.38 0.22 -5.78
N VAL A 158 -15.90 -0.72 -4.96
CA VAL A 158 -14.88 -0.49 -3.93
C VAL A 158 -13.66 -1.32 -4.29
N LEU A 159 -12.65 -0.67 -4.87
CA LEU A 159 -11.37 -1.30 -5.18
C LEU A 159 -10.36 -1.05 -4.07
N ALA A 160 -10.35 -1.93 -3.06
CA ALA A 160 -9.44 -1.82 -1.93
C ALA A 160 -9.36 -3.13 -1.12
N ARG A 161 -8.21 -3.35 -0.47
CA ARG A 161 -8.13 -4.25 0.70
C ARG A 161 -9.11 -3.80 1.80
N ARG A 162 -9.27 -4.60 2.87
CA ARG A 162 -10.13 -4.24 4.01
C ARG A 162 -9.76 -2.85 4.55
N LYS A 163 -10.71 -1.92 4.42
CA LYS A 163 -10.70 -0.49 4.73
C LYS A 163 -12.14 -0.05 4.99
N ASP A 164 -12.60 -0.20 6.22
CA ASP A 164 -13.86 0.37 6.73
C ASP A 164 -15.10 0.21 5.82
N GLN A 165 -15.15 -0.85 4.98
CA GLN A 165 -16.27 -1.12 4.08
C GLN A 165 -17.59 -1.25 4.84
N HIS A 166 -17.55 -1.63 6.13
CA HIS A 166 -18.71 -1.63 7.02
C HIS A 166 -19.44 -0.28 7.05
N VAL A 167 -18.74 0.86 6.91
CA VAL A 167 -19.33 2.20 6.89
C VAL A 167 -20.19 2.36 5.64
N LEU A 168 -19.65 2.01 4.47
CA LEU A 168 -20.39 2.06 3.21
C LEU A 168 -21.62 1.13 3.27
N LEU A 169 -21.42 -0.11 3.72
CA LEU A 169 -22.51 -1.10 3.77
C LEU A 169 -23.64 -0.65 4.69
N ARG A 170 -23.33 -0.14 5.89
CA ARG A 170 -24.36 0.40 6.81
C ARG A 170 -25.11 1.59 6.19
N GLY A 171 -24.43 2.41 5.39
CA GLY A 171 -25.05 3.53 4.67
C GLY A 171 -26.06 3.10 3.60
N LEU A 172 -26.01 1.87 3.10
CA LEU A 172 -26.94 1.39 2.07
C LEU A 172 -28.40 1.35 2.55
N ALA A 173 -28.64 1.19 3.85
CA ALA A 173 -30.00 1.19 4.39
C ALA A 173 -30.77 2.48 4.07
N ALA A 174 -30.06 3.61 3.98
CA ALA A 174 -30.62 4.92 3.65
C ALA A 174 -30.81 5.14 2.14
N LEU A 175 -30.31 4.23 1.28
CA LEU A 175 -30.38 4.38 -0.16
C LEU A 175 -31.64 3.70 -0.72
N GLU A 176 -32.53 4.48 -1.33
CA GLU A 176 -33.75 3.93 -1.96
C GLU A 176 -33.43 3.21 -3.28
N ARG A 177 -32.51 3.76 -4.08
CA ARG A 177 -32.12 3.19 -5.37
C ARG A 177 -31.47 1.80 -5.16
N PRO A 178 -31.97 0.73 -5.80
CA PRO A 178 -31.29 -0.57 -5.79
C PRO A 178 -29.89 -0.47 -6.39
N VAL A 179 -28.89 -1.05 -5.74
CA VAL A 179 -27.49 -1.04 -6.20
C VAL A 179 -26.82 -2.39 -5.94
N VAL A 180 -25.78 -2.69 -6.71
CA VAL A 180 -24.82 -3.74 -6.40
C VAL A 180 -23.55 -3.07 -5.85
N VAL A 181 -23.10 -3.44 -4.65
CA VAL A 181 -21.81 -3.01 -4.12
C VAL A 181 -20.77 -4.10 -4.37
N ALA A 182 -19.76 -3.79 -5.17
CA ALA A 182 -18.68 -4.71 -5.50
C ALA A 182 -17.43 -4.36 -4.67
N CYS A 183 -17.14 -5.16 -3.65
CA CYS A 183 -15.93 -5.06 -2.85
C CYS A 183 -14.82 -5.91 -3.46
N VAL A 184 -13.97 -5.31 -4.28
CA VAL A 184 -12.87 -5.98 -4.99
C VAL A 184 -11.57 -5.88 -4.22
N GLY A 185 -10.94 -7.03 -3.98
CA GLY A 185 -9.72 -7.16 -3.19
C GLY A 185 -9.94 -7.65 -1.77
N ILE A 186 -11.14 -8.13 -1.42
CA ILE A 186 -11.47 -8.72 -0.11
C ILE A 186 -12.42 -9.89 -0.23
N GLU A 187 -12.35 -10.77 0.76
CA GLU A 187 -13.40 -11.75 1.05
C GLU A 187 -14.41 -11.14 2.05
N GLY A 188 -15.63 -11.66 2.05
CA GLY A 188 -16.64 -11.25 3.02
C GLY A 188 -16.34 -11.84 4.40
N ASP A 189 -15.78 -11.04 5.29
CA ASP A 189 -15.52 -11.41 6.69
C ASP A 189 -16.81 -11.46 7.54
N PRO A 190 -16.77 -12.06 8.75
CA PRO A 190 -17.97 -12.18 9.59
C PRO A 190 -18.68 -10.85 9.89
N GLU A 191 -17.96 -9.74 10.02
CA GLU A 191 -18.56 -8.43 10.27
C GLU A 191 -19.34 -7.95 9.03
N LEU A 192 -18.71 -8.00 7.87
CA LEU A 192 -19.32 -7.55 6.61
C LEU A 192 -20.52 -8.43 6.23
N ARG A 193 -20.40 -9.75 6.43
CA ARG A 193 -21.51 -10.70 6.23
C ARG A 193 -22.65 -10.48 7.22
N GLY A 194 -22.33 -10.10 8.46
CA GLY A 194 -23.34 -9.72 9.45
C GLY A 194 -24.14 -8.50 8.99
N ILE A 195 -23.47 -7.46 8.50
CA ILE A 195 -24.13 -6.25 7.98
C ILE A 195 -24.94 -6.57 6.73
N GLU A 196 -24.39 -7.35 5.79
CA GLU A 196 -25.07 -7.77 4.56
C GLU A 196 -26.45 -8.39 4.82
N ARG A 197 -26.57 -9.26 5.84
CA ARG A 197 -27.85 -9.88 6.21
C ARG A 197 -28.91 -8.90 6.70
N THR A 198 -28.51 -7.73 7.15
CA THR A 198 -29.42 -6.66 7.62
C THR A 198 -29.82 -5.70 6.51
N LEU A 199 -29.22 -5.83 5.31
CA LEU A 199 -29.49 -4.92 4.22
C LEU A 199 -30.87 -5.18 3.60
N PRO A 200 -31.58 -4.14 3.15
CA PRO A 200 -32.75 -4.31 2.31
C PRO A 200 -32.44 -5.15 1.07
N ALA A 201 -33.30 -6.13 0.75
CA ALA A 201 -33.11 -7.10 -0.33
C ALA A 201 -32.91 -6.48 -1.73
N ARG A 202 -33.26 -5.20 -1.91
CA ARG A 202 -32.99 -4.43 -3.13
C ARG A 202 -31.48 -4.25 -3.41
N HIS A 203 -30.66 -4.26 -2.37
CA HIS A 203 -29.21 -4.16 -2.50
C HIS A 203 -28.57 -5.54 -2.56
N ARG A 204 -27.46 -5.63 -3.29
CA ARG A 204 -26.63 -6.84 -3.34
C ARG A 204 -25.20 -6.47 -3.05
N VAL A 205 -24.50 -7.29 -2.27
CA VAL A 205 -23.07 -7.12 -2.02
C VAL A 205 -22.32 -8.29 -2.66
N VAL A 206 -21.24 -7.97 -3.38
CA VAL A 206 -20.36 -8.94 -4.01
C VAL A 206 -18.97 -8.74 -3.44
N TYR A 207 -18.35 -9.82 -2.97
CA TYR A 207 -16.98 -9.82 -2.50
C TYR A 207 -16.12 -10.55 -3.53
N VAL A 208 -15.19 -9.84 -4.13
CA VAL A 208 -14.23 -10.40 -5.08
C VAL A 208 -12.87 -10.45 -4.37
N PRO A 209 -12.26 -11.64 -4.23
CA PRO A 209 -10.92 -11.78 -3.66
C PRO A 209 -9.87 -10.94 -4.40
N PHE A 210 -8.64 -10.96 -3.88
CA PHE A 210 -7.53 -10.26 -4.55
C PHE A 210 -7.39 -10.70 -6.01
N THR A 211 -7.30 -9.73 -6.91
CA THR A 211 -7.05 -9.92 -8.34
C THR A 211 -5.92 -8.98 -8.77
N ASP A 212 -5.06 -9.47 -9.66
CA ASP A 212 -4.03 -8.70 -10.35
C ASP A 212 -4.56 -7.89 -11.54
N ARG A 213 -5.82 -8.10 -11.92
CA ARG A 213 -6.51 -7.41 -13.04
C ARG A 213 -7.73 -6.59 -12.59
N PRO A 214 -7.57 -5.67 -11.62
CA PRO A 214 -8.70 -4.96 -11.04
C PRO A 214 -9.35 -3.93 -11.98
N LEU A 215 -8.66 -3.50 -13.04
CA LEU A 215 -9.13 -2.43 -13.92
C LEU A 215 -10.35 -2.84 -14.76
N ALA A 216 -10.56 -4.13 -14.97
CA ALA A 216 -11.76 -4.65 -15.65
C ALA A 216 -13.06 -4.33 -14.89
N PHE A 217 -12.99 -4.15 -13.57
CA PHE A 217 -14.15 -3.78 -12.76
C PHE A 217 -14.50 -2.28 -12.85
N CYS A 218 -13.60 -1.45 -13.39
CA CYS A 218 -13.79 -0.01 -13.53
C CYS A 218 -14.47 0.40 -14.85
N ARG A 219 -14.83 -0.57 -15.71
CA ARG A 219 -15.46 -0.36 -17.01
C ARG A 219 -16.89 -0.86 -16.98
#